data_AF-A0A936XM61-F1
#
_entry.id   AF-A0A936XM61-F1
#
_cell.length_a   1.000
_cell.length_b   1.000
_cell.length_c   1.000
_cell.angle_alpha   90.00
_cell.angle_beta   90.00
_cell.angle_gamma   90.00
#
_symmetry.space_group_name_H-M   'P 1'
#
loop_
_entity.id
_entity.type
_entity.pdbx_description
1 polymer ?
#
loop_
_entity_poly.entity_id
_entity_poly.type
_entity_poly.pdbx_seq_one_letter_code
_entity_poly.pdbx_strand_id
1 'polypeptide(L)'
;MRIETQQQFLESRTFDEINVGDSSVLVRSLRAEDIKLFAIMSGDMNPAIGDQEFANSGMFREVIAHGMWSASLITTVLGTQFPGPGTILIDQALHFTRPVRLGDTITVTVTVKQMFAHNQHIVCDCSCINQDGMQVVLGTAEVLAPTEKMRTKRVELPDITISDKYARLQHLVARANGLAPIDMAVVHPCDLESLKGALMAAEAGLIDPILIGPEAKIRAVASDNGLDLKQHRIVNVKHSHDSAAMAVTLIRNGDAEALMKGSLHTDELMAEVVSRAAGLRTARRISHVFLMDVPTYPRPILITDAAINIAPTLEDKVDIIQNAIDLAHIIGIPEPKVAILSAVETVNSKIQSTLDAAALCKMADRGQIKGGLLDGPLAFDNAVSIEAAKTKGINSVVAGRAEILVVPDLESGNMVAKQLEYLANALTAGIVLGARVPIVLTSRADSAETRIASCVIATLIAHANRNNQASPE
;
A
#
# COMPACT_ATOMS: atom_id res chain seq x y z
N MET A 1 -4.06 18.10 8.81
CA MET A 1 -4.37 18.57 10.19
C MET A 1 -4.90 20.01 10.12
N ARG A 2 -6.11 20.35 10.59
CA ARG A 2 -6.53 21.76 10.74
C ARG A 2 -7.18 21.94 12.10
N ILE A 3 -6.42 22.46 13.04
CA ILE A 3 -6.99 23.01 14.28
C ILE A 3 -7.42 24.42 13.91
N GLU A 4 -8.72 24.64 13.72
CA GLU A 4 -9.30 25.98 13.65
C GLU A 4 -9.18 26.65 15.03
N THR A 5 -7.99 27.19 15.34
CA THR A 5 -7.81 28.15 16.42
C THR A 5 -7.14 29.38 15.84
N GLN A 6 -7.83 30.52 15.92
CA GLN A 6 -7.47 31.81 15.30
C GLN A 6 -6.19 32.47 15.88
N GLN A 7 -5.48 31.83 16.80
CA GLN A 7 -4.27 32.39 17.41
C GLN A 7 -2.99 31.85 16.77
N GLN A 8 -2.31 32.72 16.02
CA GLN A 8 -1.02 32.43 15.36
C GLN A 8 0.16 32.28 16.34
N PHE A 9 -0.03 32.63 17.61
CA PHE A 9 1.02 32.68 18.62
C PHE A 9 0.61 31.92 19.88
N LEU A 10 1.58 31.29 20.53
CA LEU A 10 1.48 30.80 21.90
C LEU A 10 2.06 31.88 22.82
N GLU A 11 1.35 32.17 23.91
CA GLU A 11 1.76 33.17 24.91
C GLU A 11 1.76 32.54 26.30
N SER A 12 2.80 32.81 27.08
CA SER A 12 2.91 32.31 28.44
C SER A 12 2.22 33.22 29.45
N ARG A 13 1.87 32.67 30.61
CA ARG A 13 1.56 33.41 31.82
C ARG A 13 2.74 33.32 32.78
N THR A 14 3.23 34.45 33.25
CA THR A 14 4.33 34.46 34.22
C THR A 14 3.83 34.05 35.60
N PHE A 15 4.75 33.68 36.49
CA PHE A 15 4.40 33.32 37.87
C PHE A 15 3.51 34.38 38.55
N ASP A 16 3.81 35.67 38.36
CA ASP A 16 3.07 36.78 38.98
C ASP A 16 1.67 37.02 38.37
N GLU A 17 1.40 36.48 37.17
CA GLU A 17 0.11 36.58 36.50
C GLU A 17 -0.85 35.43 36.88
N ILE A 18 -0.37 34.44 37.64
CA ILE A 18 -1.09 33.21 37.95
C ILE A 18 -1.62 33.26 39.38
N ASN A 19 -2.85 32.78 39.58
CA ASN A 19 -3.47 32.65 40.89
C ASN A 19 -3.85 31.20 41.19
N VAL A 20 -3.92 30.88 42.49
CA VAL A 20 -4.53 29.61 42.94
C VAL A 20 -5.99 29.56 42.48
N GLY A 21 -6.39 28.44 41.88
CA GLY A 21 -7.69 28.24 41.25
C GLY A 21 -7.72 28.51 39.74
N ASP A 22 -6.68 29.13 39.16
CA ASP A 22 -6.58 29.25 37.70
C ASP A 22 -6.55 27.87 37.04
N SER A 23 -7.21 27.74 35.90
CA SER A 23 -7.30 26.46 35.19
C SER A 23 -7.23 26.61 33.67
N SER A 24 -6.86 25.52 33.02
CA SER A 24 -6.86 25.39 31.57
C SER A 24 -7.34 24.02 31.13
N VAL A 25 -7.92 23.95 29.93
CA VAL A 25 -8.58 22.76 29.40
C VAL A 25 -8.13 22.46 27.97
N LEU A 26 -7.82 21.19 27.72
CA LEU A 26 -7.59 20.63 26.38
C LEU A 26 -8.53 19.46 26.13
N VAL A 27 -9.16 19.45 24.96
CA VAL A 27 -10.00 18.32 24.51
C VAL A 27 -9.32 17.63 23.34
N ARG A 28 -9.16 16.31 23.41
CA ARG A 28 -8.60 15.51 22.31
C ARG A 28 -9.25 14.13 22.21
N SER A 29 -9.61 13.74 21.00
CA SER A 29 -10.11 12.38 20.71
C SER A 29 -8.96 11.45 20.31
N LEU A 30 -8.97 10.22 20.85
CA LEU A 30 -7.97 9.21 20.54
C LEU A 30 -8.23 8.60 19.16
N ARG A 31 -7.23 8.66 18.29
CA ARG A 31 -7.26 8.05 16.95
C ARG A 31 -6.37 6.81 16.89
N ALA A 32 -6.63 5.94 15.91
CA ALA A 32 -5.80 4.75 15.69
C ALA A 32 -4.34 5.12 15.35
N GLU A 33 -4.16 6.24 14.65
CA GLU A 33 -2.86 6.84 14.35
C GLU A 33 -2.10 7.23 15.62
N ASP A 34 -2.78 7.79 16.63
CA ASP A 34 -2.15 8.19 17.89
C ASP A 34 -1.56 6.98 18.62
N ILE A 35 -2.29 5.86 18.67
CA ILE A 35 -1.84 4.62 19.32
C ILE A 35 -0.59 4.08 18.63
N LYS A 36 -0.60 4.02 17.29
CA LYS A 36 0.53 3.56 16.49
C LYS A 36 1.75 4.47 16.64
N LEU A 37 1.56 5.79 16.53
CA LEU A 37 2.65 6.77 16.69
C LEU A 37 3.26 6.70 18.09
N PHE A 38 2.42 6.57 19.12
CA PHE A 38 2.91 6.47 20.49
C PHE A 38 3.69 5.17 20.71
N ALA A 39 3.22 4.03 20.20
CA ALA A 39 3.96 2.76 20.23
C ALA A 39 5.33 2.88 19.54
N ILE A 40 5.37 3.45 18.34
CA ILE A 40 6.60 3.65 17.56
C ILE A 40 7.58 4.57 18.31
N MET A 41 7.08 5.69 18.85
CA MET A 41 7.90 6.68 19.56
C MET A 41 8.45 6.15 20.89
N SER A 42 7.62 5.42 21.64
CA SER A 42 7.98 4.92 22.99
C SER A 42 8.71 3.58 22.97
N GLY A 43 8.60 2.82 21.89
CA GLY A 43 9.04 1.42 21.83
C GLY A 43 8.11 0.45 22.58
N ASP A 44 6.98 0.92 23.12
CA ASP A 44 6.02 0.10 23.85
C ASP A 44 5.10 -0.65 22.87
N MET A 45 5.58 -1.83 22.46
CA MET A 45 4.88 -2.78 21.60
C MET A 45 4.11 -3.84 22.42
N ASN A 46 3.48 -3.45 23.52
CA ASN A 46 2.63 -4.36 24.28
C ASN A 46 1.51 -4.92 23.36
N PRO A 47 1.39 -6.25 23.20
CA PRO A 47 0.40 -6.87 22.31
C PRO A 47 -1.04 -6.44 22.57
N ALA A 48 -1.39 -6.08 23.81
CA ALA A 48 -2.70 -5.57 24.18
C ALA A 48 -3.08 -4.22 23.52
N ILE A 49 -2.12 -3.54 22.90
CA ILE A 49 -2.26 -2.17 22.36
C ILE A 49 -2.16 -2.15 20.82
N GLY A 50 -1.54 -3.16 20.20
CA GLY A 50 -1.26 -3.18 18.76
C GLY A 50 -1.95 -4.28 17.94
N ASP A 51 -2.36 -5.37 18.58
CA ASP A 51 -2.89 -6.56 17.89
C ASP A 51 -4.39 -6.72 18.20
N GLN A 52 -5.23 -6.62 17.16
CA GLN A 52 -6.67 -6.75 17.29
C GLN A 52 -7.08 -8.18 17.72
N GLU A 53 -6.37 -9.23 17.29
CA GLU A 53 -6.64 -10.62 17.68
C GLU A 53 -6.24 -10.87 19.15
N PHE A 54 -5.12 -10.30 19.59
CA PHE A 54 -4.70 -10.35 20.98
C PHE A 54 -5.60 -9.50 21.89
N ALA A 55 -6.01 -8.31 21.43
CA ALA A 55 -6.94 -7.45 22.15
C ALA A 55 -8.28 -8.17 22.37
N ASN A 56 -8.82 -8.82 21.33
CA ASN A 56 -10.09 -9.56 21.38
C ASN A 56 -10.04 -10.79 22.31
N SER A 57 -8.86 -11.40 22.52
CA SER A 57 -8.66 -12.55 23.42
C SER A 57 -8.20 -12.15 24.83
N GLY A 58 -7.70 -10.93 25.01
CA GLY A 58 -7.23 -10.39 26.29
C GLY A 58 -8.33 -9.83 27.19
N MET A 59 -7.92 -9.38 28.38
CA MET A 59 -8.82 -8.85 29.43
C MET A 59 -9.67 -7.65 28.97
N PHE A 60 -9.17 -6.85 28.02
CA PHE A 60 -9.81 -5.61 27.58
C PHE A 60 -10.74 -5.78 26.37
N ARG A 61 -10.64 -6.90 25.62
CA ARG A 61 -11.45 -7.23 24.43
C ARG A 61 -11.46 -6.18 23.30
N GLU A 62 -10.68 -5.11 23.42
CA GLU A 62 -10.63 -3.95 22.51
C GLU A 62 -9.24 -3.29 22.58
N VAL A 63 -8.88 -2.53 21.54
CA VAL A 63 -7.61 -1.78 21.48
C VAL A 63 -7.70 -0.53 22.37
N ILE A 64 -6.77 -0.40 23.32
CA ILE A 64 -6.69 0.72 24.27
C ILE A 64 -5.42 1.55 24.06
N ALA A 65 -5.46 2.84 24.40
CA ALA A 65 -4.24 3.67 24.40
C ALA A 65 -3.28 3.31 25.53
N HIS A 66 -1.98 3.56 25.29
CA HIS A 66 -0.99 3.67 26.36
C HIS A 66 -1.44 4.74 27.37
N GLY A 67 -1.43 4.44 28.67
CA GLY A 67 -1.85 5.43 29.69
C GLY A 67 -1.04 6.73 29.59
N MET A 68 0.23 6.64 29.22
CA MET A 68 1.11 7.79 29.01
C MET A 68 0.69 8.69 27.83
N TRP A 69 -0.16 8.23 26.91
CA TRP A 69 -0.78 9.10 25.93
C TRP A 69 -1.60 10.20 26.61
N SER A 70 -2.43 9.85 27.61
CA SER A 70 -3.18 10.85 28.38
C SER A 70 -2.28 11.74 29.22
N ALA A 71 -1.18 11.19 29.77
CA ALA A 71 -0.18 11.98 30.49
C ALA A 71 0.46 13.06 29.59
N SER A 72 0.74 12.74 28.33
CA SER A 72 1.31 13.67 27.35
C SER A 72 0.38 14.85 27.02
N LEU A 73 -0.93 14.67 27.19
CA LEU A 73 -1.90 15.75 26.99
C LEU A 73 -1.86 16.75 28.16
N ILE A 74 -1.62 16.28 29.39
CA ILE A 74 -1.41 17.15 30.54
C ILE A 74 -0.17 18.01 30.32
N THR A 75 0.93 17.41 29.88
CA THR A 75 2.16 18.17 29.58
C THR A 75 1.98 19.13 28.40
N THR A 76 1.14 18.77 27.43
CA THR A 76 0.74 19.68 26.33
C THR A 76 0.03 20.92 26.87
N VAL A 77 -0.92 20.77 27.80
CA VAL A 77 -1.57 21.93 28.46
C VAL A 77 -0.53 22.79 29.15
N LEU A 78 0.33 22.18 29.97
CA LEU A 78 1.36 22.87 30.76
C LEU A 78 2.33 23.68 29.89
N GLY A 79 2.87 23.07 28.84
CA GLY A 79 3.90 23.68 27.99
C GLY A 79 3.37 24.60 26.88
N THR A 80 2.09 24.50 26.50
CA THR A 80 1.56 25.26 25.33
C THR A 80 0.40 26.19 25.64
N GLN A 81 -0.38 25.93 26.69
CA GLN A 81 -1.58 26.71 27.02
C GLN A 81 -1.47 27.43 28.36
N PHE A 82 -1.03 26.73 29.41
CA PHE A 82 -1.02 27.27 30.78
C PHE A 82 -0.10 26.46 31.71
N PRO A 83 0.95 27.06 32.31
CA PRO A 83 1.39 28.45 32.13
C PRO A 83 1.84 28.77 30.69
N GLY A 84 2.14 27.76 29.87
CA GLY A 84 2.46 27.93 28.45
C GLY A 84 3.97 27.95 28.18
N PRO A 85 4.42 28.57 27.08
CA PRO A 85 5.82 28.55 26.67
C PRO A 85 6.80 28.97 27.78
N GLY A 86 7.90 28.24 27.93
CA GLY A 86 8.88 28.48 28.99
C GLY A 86 8.60 27.76 30.32
N THR A 87 7.45 27.10 30.45
CA THR A 87 7.16 26.20 31.57
C THR A 87 8.07 24.98 31.54
N ILE A 88 8.66 24.63 32.69
CA ILE A 88 9.45 23.40 32.85
C ILE A 88 8.70 22.44 33.78
N LEU A 89 8.48 21.21 33.33
CA LEU A 89 7.90 20.16 34.16
C LEU A 89 8.96 19.64 35.14
N ILE A 90 8.65 19.66 36.44
CA ILE A 90 9.54 19.23 37.52
C ILE A 90 9.15 17.84 38.01
N ASP A 91 7.87 17.63 38.32
CA ASP A 91 7.34 16.36 38.79
C ASP A 91 5.94 16.11 38.22
N GLN A 92 5.61 14.83 38.04
CA GLN A 92 4.26 14.42 37.66
C GLN A 92 3.93 13.09 38.30
N ALA A 93 2.89 13.07 39.13
CA ALA A 93 2.36 11.87 39.76
C ALA A 93 0.95 11.60 39.23
N LEU A 94 0.76 10.43 38.61
CA LEU A 94 -0.50 10.06 37.96
C LEU A 94 -1.03 8.72 38.45
N HIS A 95 -2.36 8.64 38.53
CA HIS A 95 -3.12 7.43 38.81
C HIS A 95 -4.08 7.15 37.64
N PHE A 96 -3.85 6.02 36.96
CA PHE A 96 -4.66 5.57 35.83
C PHE A 96 -5.83 4.73 36.35
N THR A 97 -7.01 5.34 36.41
CA THR A 97 -8.21 4.72 36.96
C THR A 97 -8.96 3.87 35.92
N ARG A 98 -8.88 4.24 34.65
CA ARG A 98 -9.56 3.55 33.53
C ARG A 98 -8.74 3.62 32.25
N PRO A 99 -8.85 2.61 31.37
CA PRO A 99 -8.26 2.67 30.05
C PRO A 99 -9.01 3.69 29.17
N VAL A 100 -8.28 4.30 28.24
CA VAL A 100 -8.85 5.13 27.17
C VAL A 100 -8.97 4.28 25.91
N ARG A 101 -10.15 4.26 25.31
CA ARG A 101 -10.47 3.42 24.13
C ARG A 101 -10.40 4.21 22.85
N LEU A 102 -10.20 3.51 21.73
CA LEU A 102 -10.23 4.13 20.40
C LEU A 102 -11.56 4.89 20.19
N GLY A 103 -11.47 6.16 19.82
CA GLY A 103 -12.63 7.05 19.65
C GLY A 103 -13.05 7.83 20.90
N ASP A 104 -12.54 7.48 22.09
CA ASP A 104 -12.81 8.27 23.31
C ASP A 104 -12.32 9.70 23.15
N THR A 105 -13.10 10.64 23.68
CA THR A 105 -12.75 12.06 23.72
C THR A 105 -12.40 12.45 25.15
N ILE A 106 -11.13 12.76 25.37
CA ILE A 106 -10.60 13.10 26.69
C ILE A 106 -10.54 14.61 26.87
N THR A 107 -11.21 15.09 27.91
CA THR A 107 -11.10 16.45 28.44
C THR A 107 -10.08 16.45 29.56
N VAL A 108 -8.96 17.14 29.32
CA VAL A 108 -7.87 17.31 30.27
C VAL A 108 -8.02 18.67 30.91
N THR A 109 -8.07 18.70 32.25
CA THR A 109 -8.14 19.92 33.04
C THR A 109 -6.94 19.98 33.97
N VAL A 110 -6.24 21.10 33.95
CA VAL A 110 -5.16 21.44 34.89
C VAL A 110 -5.64 22.62 35.72
N THR A 111 -5.51 22.54 37.05
CA THR A 111 -5.94 23.60 37.98
C THR A 111 -4.86 23.89 39.00
N VAL A 112 -4.50 25.16 39.18
CA VAL A 112 -3.49 25.57 40.17
C VAL A 112 -4.02 25.32 41.57
N LYS A 113 -3.30 24.48 42.31
CA LYS A 113 -3.61 24.15 43.70
C LYS A 113 -2.79 24.98 44.68
N GLN A 114 -1.51 25.15 44.38
CA GLN A 114 -0.57 25.80 45.28
C GLN A 114 0.57 26.45 44.50
N MET A 115 1.10 27.55 45.03
CA MET A 115 2.22 28.29 44.46
C MET A 115 3.30 28.53 45.52
N PHE A 116 4.55 28.48 45.11
CA PHE A 116 5.72 28.63 45.97
C PHE A 116 6.60 29.79 45.48
N ALA A 117 6.50 30.95 46.14
CA ALA A 117 7.21 32.15 45.71
C ALA A 117 8.74 32.05 45.80
N HIS A 118 9.28 31.23 46.71
CA HIS A 118 10.72 31.13 46.95
C HIS A 118 11.50 30.49 45.79
N ASN A 119 10.83 29.67 44.98
CA ASN A 119 11.40 28.98 43.83
C ASN A 119 10.54 29.10 42.55
N GLN A 120 9.43 29.83 42.60
CA GLN A 120 8.50 30.04 41.48
C GLN A 120 7.83 28.76 40.97
N HIS A 121 7.72 27.75 41.83
CA HIS A 121 7.04 26.50 41.50
C HIS A 121 5.53 26.63 41.67
N ILE A 122 4.80 25.93 40.80
CA ILE A 122 3.35 25.82 40.84
C ILE A 122 2.99 24.34 40.86
N VAL A 123 2.16 23.95 41.82
CA VAL A 123 1.58 22.61 41.90
C VAL A 123 0.15 22.68 41.40
N CYS A 124 -0.15 21.85 40.41
CA CYS A 124 -1.46 21.76 39.77
C CYS A 124 -2.11 20.41 40.04
N ASP A 125 -3.40 20.42 40.34
CA ASP A 125 -4.24 19.22 40.22
C ASP A 125 -4.55 18.98 38.75
N CYS A 126 -4.44 17.72 38.32
CA CYS A 126 -4.62 17.28 36.94
C CYS A 126 -5.71 16.21 36.87
N SER A 127 -6.68 16.40 35.98
CA SER A 127 -7.77 15.44 35.77
C SER A 127 -8.04 15.24 34.29
N CYS A 128 -8.20 13.98 33.90
CA CYS A 128 -8.63 13.58 32.56
C CYS A 128 -9.97 12.85 32.68
N ILE A 129 -10.98 13.34 31.95
CA ILE A 129 -12.35 12.82 31.95
C ILE A 129 -12.76 12.49 30.52
N ASN A 130 -13.41 11.34 30.30
CA ASN A 130 -13.92 10.96 28.98
C ASN A 130 -15.27 11.62 28.65
N GLN A 131 -15.81 11.34 27.46
CA GLN A 131 -17.10 11.87 26.99
C GLN A 131 -18.30 11.49 27.88
N ASP A 132 -18.21 10.41 28.66
CA ASP A 132 -19.28 9.93 29.54
C ASP A 132 -19.19 10.54 30.95
N GLY A 133 -18.29 11.51 31.16
CA GLY A 133 -18.03 12.08 32.48
C GLY A 133 -17.23 11.15 33.41
N MET A 134 -16.68 10.06 32.88
CA MET A 134 -15.90 9.10 33.65
C MET A 134 -14.45 9.53 33.75
N GLN A 135 -13.92 9.48 34.96
CA GLN A 135 -12.53 9.80 35.20
C GLN A 135 -11.63 8.67 34.72
N VAL A 136 -10.62 9.04 33.92
CA VAL A 136 -9.63 8.10 33.35
C VAL A 136 -8.26 8.27 34.00
N VAL A 137 -7.81 9.50 34.23
CA VAL A 137 -6.54 9.81 34.89
C VAL A 137 -6.75 10.91 35.93
N LEU A 138 -6.08 10.74 37.06
CA LEU A 138 -5.99 11.72 38.15
C LEU A 138 -4.54 11.93 38.53
N GLY A 139 -4.19 13.10 39.02
CA GLY A 139 -2.86 13.30 39.57
C GLY A 139 -2.51 14.74 39.86
N THR A 140 -1.22 14.96 40.04
CA THR A 140 -0.63 16.28 40.26
C THR A 140 0.55 16.49 39.31
N ALA A 141 0.78 17.73 38.94
CA ALA A 141 1.98 18.14 38.23
C ALA A 141 2.61 19.34 38.94
N GLU A 142 3.92 19.29 39.13
CA GLU A 142 4.72 20.42 39.60
C GLU A 142 5.48 21.00 38.42
N VAL A 143 5.37 22.32 38.24
CA VAL A 143 6.05 23.04 37.18
C VAL A 143 6.78 24.26 37.72
N LEU A 144 7.91 24.58 37.10
CA LEU A 144 8.52 25.89 37.21
C LEU A 144 7.84 26.80 36.19
N ALA A 145 7.16 27.85 36.68
CA ALA A 145 6.49 28.82 35.84
C ALA A 145 7.50 29.82 35.24
N PRO A 146 7.26 30.35 34.03
CA PRO A 146 8.13 31.34 33.45
C PRO A 146 8.08 32.65 34.24
N THR A 147 9.22 33.33 34.35
CA THR A 147 9.32 34.65 34.99
C THR A 147 9.17 35.79 34.00
N GLU A 148 9.53 35.54 32.74
CA GLU A 148 9.43 36.49 31.65
C GLU A 148 8.32 36.09 30.68
N LYS A 149 7.61 37.10 30.16
CA LYS A 149 6.55 36.88 29.19
C LYS A 149 7.16 36.36 27.89
N MET A 150 6.74 35.17 27.47
CA MET A 150 7.19 34.55 26.23
C MET A 150 6.07 34.51 25.22
N ARG A 151 6.39 34.87 23.98
CA ARG A 151 5.49 34.79 22.83
C ARG A 151 6.21 34.13 21.67
N THR A 152 5.71 32.98 21.25
CA THR A 152 6.31 32.22 20.13
C THR A 152 5.27 31.93 19.07
N LYS A 153 5.70 31.84 17.81
CA LYS A 153 4.81 31.48 16.71
C LYS A 153 4.45 30.00 16.85
N ARG A 154 3.17 29.66 16.67
CA ARG A 154 2.77 28.25 16.67
C ARG A 154 3.39 27.56 15.45
N VAL A 155 4.14 26.50 15.70
CA VAL A 155 4.72 25.67 14.64
C VAL A 155 3.63 24.69 14.18
N GLU A 156 3.34 24.68 12.89
CA GLU A 156 2.55 23.60 12.30
C GLU A 156 3.40 22.33 12.30
N LEU A 157 2.89 21.28 12.94
CA LEU A 157 3.55 19.99 12.93
C LEU A 157 3.49 19.39 11.52
N PRO A 158 4.53 18.67 11.08
CA PRO A 158 4.48 17.97 9.81
C PRO A 158 3.37 16.91 9.83
N ASP A 159 2.72 16.71 8.69
CA ASP A 159 1.85 15.55 8.52
C ASP A 159 2.70 14.27 8.53
N ILE A 160 2.24 13.24 9.23
CA ILE A 160 2.92 11.93 9.32
C ILE A 160 2.09 10.90 8.56
N THR A 161 2.73 10.13 7.69
CA THR A 161 2.11 8.99 7.00
C THR A 161 2.75 7.70 7.49
N ILE A 162 1.95 6.80 8.08
CA ILE A 162 2.39 5.45 8.46
C ILE A 162 2.09 4.51 7.29
N SER A 163 3.12 3.94 6.68
CA SER A 163 2.98 2.94 5.61
C SER A 163 3.47 1.59 6.10
N ASP A 164 2.54 0.64 6.23
CA ASP A 164 2.86 -0.77 6.51
C ASP A 164 2.73 -1.59 5.21
N LYS A 165 3.85 -1.81 4.54
CA LYS A 165 3.90 -2.58 3.28
C LYS A 165 3.60 -4.06 3.51
N TYR A 166 3.99 -4.60 4.67
CA TYR A 166 3.77 -6.01 5.01
C TYR A 166 2.28 -6.29 5.26
N ALA A 167 1.58 -5.43 5.99
CA ALA A 167 0.13 -5.56 6.18
C ALA A 167 -0.64 -5.51 4.86
N ARG A 168 -0.24 -4.64 3.92
CA ARG A 168 -0.84 -4.60 2.58
C ARG A 168 -0.58 -5.89 1.78
N LEU A 169 0.62 -6.44 1.87
CA LEU A 169 0.93 -7.74 1.27
C LEU A 169 0.06 -8.85 1.86
N GLN A 170 -0.09 -8.92 3.18
CA GLN A 170 -0.95 -9.90 3.84
C GLN A 170 -2.42 -9.78 3.41
N HIS A 171 -2.93 -8.55 3.29
CA HIS A 171 -4.28 -8.31 2.76
C HIS A 171 -4.42 -8.79 1.32
N LEU A 172 -3.39 -8.61 0.48
CA LEU A 172 -3.38 -9.14 -0.88
C LEU A 172 -3.34 -10.68 -0.88
N VAL A 173 -2.47 -11.31 -0.09
CA VAL A 173 -2.39 -12.78 0.03
C VAL A 173 -3.71 -13.38 0.50
N ALA A 174 -4.40 -12.72 1.44
CA ALA A 174 -5.69 -13.16 1.94
C ALA A 174 -6.76 -13.29 0.85
N ARG A 175 -6.59 -12.63 -0.30
CA ARG A 175 -7.49 -12.77 -1.46
C ARG A 175 -7.44 -14.14 -2.13
N ALA A 176 -6.34 -14.88 -1.96
CA ALA A 176 -6.21 -16.25 -2.45
C ALA A 176 -6.59 -17.28 -1.38
N ASN A 177 -7.01 -16.87 -0.17
CA ASN A 177 -7.40 -17.81 0.88
C ASN A 177 -8.54 -18.72 0.43
N GLY A 178 -8.37 -20.02 0.68
CA GLY A 178 -9.34 -21.06 0.29
C GLY A 178 -9.20 -21.54 -1.16
N LEU A 179 -8.31 -20.94 -1.96
CA LEU A 179 -7.94 -21.47 -3.26
C LEU A 179 -6.83 -22.52 -3.11
N ALA A 180 -6.91 -23.60 -3.88
CA ALA A 180 -5.83 -24.58 -3.95
C ALA A 180 -4.59 -23.96 -4.61
N PRO A 181 -3.36 -24.35 -4.20
CA PRO A 181 -2.15 -23.97 -4.91
C PRO A 181 -2.22 -24.30 -6.40
N ILE A 182 -1.49 -23.55 -7.22
CA ILE A 182 -1.40 -23.80 -8.67
C ILE A 182 -0.02 -24.33 -9.05
N ASP A 183 0.04 -25.29 -9.97
CA ASP A 183 1.31 -25.78 -10.51
C ASP A 183 1.99 -24.65 -11.30
N MET A 184 3.15 -24.18 -10.80
CA MET A 184 3.86 -23.04 -11.38
C MET A 184 5.24 -23.44 -11.86
N ALA A 185 5.48 -23.29 -13.16
CA ALA A 185 6.80 -23.49 -13.74
C ALA A 185 7.70 -22.27 -13.49
N VAL A 186 8.63 -22.41 -12.56
CA VAL A 186 9.61 -21.38 -12.18
C VAL A 186 10.84 -21.52 -13.07
N VAL A 187 11.01 -20.56 -13.96
CA VAL A 187 12.01 -20.62 -15.04
C VAL A 187 13.32 -20.02 -14.59
N HIS A 188 14.36 -20.85 -14.54
CA HIS A 188 15.73 -20.47 -14.22
C HIS A 188 15.91 -19.76 -12.86
N PRO A 189 15.46 -20.32 -11.72
CA PRO A 189 15.64 -19.72 -10.39
C PRO A 189 17.07 -19.91 -9.85
N CYS A 190 18.05 -19.37 -10.56
CA CYS A 190 19.48 -19.54 -10.26
C CYS A 190 20.08 -18.36 -9.45
N ASP A 191 19.24 -17.56 -8.79
CA ASP A 191 19.65 -16.52 -7.84
C ASP A 191 18.78 -16.56 -6.57
N LEU A 192 19.21 -15.85 -5.52
CA LEU A 192 18.53 -15.87 -4.21
C LEU A 192 17.08 -15.37 -4.30
N GLU A 193 16.86 -14.19 -4.89
CA GLU A 193 15.54 -13.55 -4.88
C GLU A 193 14.49 -14.36 -5.67
N SER A 194 14.87 -14.94 -6.81
CA SER A 194 13.97 -15.78 -7.59
C SER A 194 13.62 -17.09 -6.89
N LEU A 195 14.61 -17.77 -6.30
CA LEU A 195 14.38 -19.02 -5.58
C LEU A 195 13.59 -18.78 -4.29
N LYS A 196 14.03 -17.82 -3.46
CA LYS A 196 13.36 -17.46 -2.21
C LYS A 196 11.91 -17.02 -2.45
N GLY A 197 11.66 -16.19 -3.48
CA GLY A 197 10.30 -15.76 -3.81
C GLY A 197 9.38 -16.92 -4.21
N ALA A 198 9.88 -17.89 -4.97
CA ALA A 198 9.11 -19.08 -5.32
C ALA A 198 8.80 -19.97 -4.10
N LEU A 199 9.78 -20.18 -3.23
CA LEU A 199 9.61 -21.00 -2.02
C LEU A 199 8.67 -20.33 -1.01
N MET A 200 8.81 -19.02 -0.78
CA MET A 200 7.90 -18.28 0.10
C MET A 200 6.46 -18.28 -0.44
N ALA A 201 6.27 -18.20 -1.77
CA ALA A 201 4.94 -18.33 -2.37
C ALA A 201 4.35 -19.74 -2.18
N ALA A 202 5.19 -20.77 -2.16
CA ALA A 202 4.77 -22.14 -1.85
C ALA A 202 4.42 -22.32 -0.36
N GLU A 203 5.24 -21.76 0.55
CA GLU A 203 4.94 -21.73 1.99
C GLU A 203 3.63 -20.99 2.31
N ALA A 204 3.32 -19.96 1.53
CA ALA A 204 2.04 -19.24 1.61
C ALA A 204 0.84 -19.99 0.98
N GLY A 205 1.05 -21.20 0.45
CA GLY A 205 0.01 -22.02 -0.18
C GLY A 205 -0.52 -21.48 -1.51
N LEU A 206 0.23 -20.61 -2.19
CA LEU A 206 -0.21 -20.02 -3.46
C LEU A 206 0.14 -20.90 -4.66
N ILE A 207 1.32 -21.54 -4.63
CA ILE A 207 1.88 -22.26 -5.78
C ILE A 207 2.52 -23.58 -5.36
N ASP A 208 2.50 -24.55 -6.27
CA ASP A 208 3.32 -25.75 -6.24
C ASP A 208 4.45 -25.57 -7.28
N PRO A 209 5.67 -25.18 -6.86
CA PRO A 209 6.70 -24.76 -7.80
C PRO A 209 7.41 -25.95 -8.45
N ILE A 210 7.49 -25.90 -9.79
CA ILE A 210 8.36 -26.76 -10.61
C ILE A 210 9.57 -25.92 -10.98
N LEU A 211 10.71 -26.21 -10.36
CA LEU A 211 11.96 -25.45 -10.54
C LEU A 211 12.71 -25.95 -11.78
N ILE A 212 12.87 -25.10 -12.80
CA ILE A 212 13.44 -25.49 -14.09
C ILE A 212 14.75 -24.78 -14.30
N GLY A 213 15.86 -25.50 -14.33
CA GLY A 213 17.18 -24.91 -14.54
C GLY A 213 18.32 -25.90 -14.29
N PRO A 214 19.57 -25.43 -14.33
CA PRO A 214 20.72 -26.24 -13.95
C PRO A 214 20.59 -26.65 -12.47
N GLU A 215 20.32 -27.94 -12.23
CA GLU A 215 20.02 -28.45 -10.89
C GLU A 215 21.15 -28.13 -9.90
N ALA A 216 22.41 -28.28 -10.34
CA ALA A 216 23.58 -27.95 -9.54
C ALA A 216 23.58 -26.49 -9.06
N LYS A 217 23.14 -25.53 -9.90
CA LYS A 217 23.07 -24.11 -9.54
C LYS A 217 21.94 -23.83 -8.56
N ILE A 218 20.75 -24.38 -8.81
CA ILE A 218 19.59 -24.21 -7.92
C ILE A 218 19.90 -24.76 -6.53
N ARG A 219 20.48 -25.96 -6.45
CA ARG A 219 20.88 -26.57 -5.17
C ARG A 219 22.00 -25.81 -4.47
N ALA A 220 22.96 -25.25 -5.20
CA ALA A 220 24.00 -24.40 -4.61
C ALA A 220 23.39 -23.15 -3.96
N VAL A 221 22.53 -22.41 -4.69
CA VAL A 221 21.84 -21.23 -4.15
C VAL A 221 21.02 -21.59 -2.91
N ALA A 222 20.31 -22.71 -2.91
CA ALA A 222 19.56 -23.16 -1.76
C ALA A 222 20.44 -23.48 -0.55
N SER A 223 21.54 -24.22 -0.77
CA SER A 223 22.49 -24.59 0.29
C SER A 223 23.17 -23.36 0.91
N ASP A 224 23.58 -22.40 0.08
CA ASP A 224 24.28 -21.18 0.53
C ASP A 224 23.38 -20.28 1.38
N ASN A 225 22.05 -20.42 1.26
CA ASN A 225 21.06 -19.56 1.91
C ASN A 225 20.13 -20.32 2.88
N GLY A 226 20.38 -21.60 3.15
CA GLY A 226 19.58 -22.41 4.06
C GLY A 226 18.14 -22.66 3.62
N LEU A 227 17.87 -22.70 2.31
CA LEU A 227 16.55 -22.95 1.73
C LEU A 227 16.31 -24.45 1.54
N ASP A 228 15.13 -24.96 1.91
CA ASP A 228 14.77 -26.36 1.69
C ASP A 228 14.14 -26.57 0.29
N LEU A 229 14.59 -27.61 -0.40
CA LEU A 229 14.10 -28.01 -1.73
C LEU A 229 13.45 -29.39 -1.75
N LYS A 230 13.41 -30.11 -0.62
CA LYS A 230 13.03 -31.54 -0.60
C LYS A 230 11.65 -31.85 -1.17
N GLN A 231 10.72 -30.90 -1.07
CA GLN A 231 9.32 -31.08 -1.48
C GLN A 231 9.04 -30.58 -2.91
N HIS A 232 10.03 -30.00 -3.59
CA HIS A 232 9.81 -29.33 -4.87
C HIS A 232 10.43 -30.11 -6.03
N ARG A 233 9.67 -30.20 -7.13
CA ARG A 233 10.10 -30.85 -8.36
C ARG A 233 11.17 -30.00 -9.03
N ILE A 234 12.31 -30.60 -9.37
CA ILE A 234 13.38 -29.95 -10.14
C ILE A 234 13.48 -30.61 -11.52
N VAL A 235 13.44 -29.81 -12.57
CA VAL A 235 13.68 -30.23 -13.95
C VAL A 235 15.05 -29.74 -14.38
N ASN A 236 16.01 -30.65 -14.41
CA ASN A 236 17.40 -30.34 -14.73
C ASN A 236 17.58 -30.06 -16.24
N VAL A 237 18.05 -28.86 -16.57
CA VAL A 237 18.38 -28.42 -17.93
C VAL A 237 19.70 -27.66 -17.95
N LYS A 238 20.37 -27.54 -19.10
CA LYS A 238 21.76 -27.06 -19.16
C LYS A 238 21.90 -25.55 -19.06
N HIS A 239 21.04 -24.79 -19.73
CA HIS A 239 21.12 -23.33 -19.76
C HIS A 239 19.75 -22.64 -19.73
N SER A 240 19.77 -21.30 -19.70
CA SER A 240 18.58 -20.45 -19.58
C SER A 240 17.58 -20.64 -20.71
N HIS A 241 18.03 -20.68 -21.96
CA HIS A 241 17.14 -20.98 -23.10
C HIS A 241 16.44 -22.34 -22.99
N ASP A 242 17.17 -23.41 -22.58
CA ASP A 242 16.55 -24.72 -22.33
C ASP A 242 15.50 -24.65 -21.22
N SER A 243 15.72 -23.78 -20.21
CA SER A 243 14.78 -23.58 -19.11
C SER A 243 13.48 -22.97 -19.62
N ALA A 244 13.56 -21.95 -20.47
CA ALA A 244 12.40 -21.32 -21.08
C ALA A 244 11.63 -22.29 -22.00
N ALA A 245 12.33 -23.02 -22.87
CA ALA A 245 11.73 -23.99 -23.78
C ALA A 245 11.04 -25.14 -23.02
N MET A 246 11.69 -25.66 -21.98
CA MET A 246 11.11 -26.68 -21.11
C MET A 246 9.88 -26.17 -20.37
N ALA A 247 9.91 -24.95 -19.85
CA ALA A 247 8.77 -24.34 -19.15
C ALA A 247 7.54 -24.23 -20.07
N VAL A 248 7.72 -23.74 -21.30
CA VAL A 248 6.66 -23.70 -22.30
C VAL A 248 6.13 -25.09 -22.64
N THR A 249 7.01 -26.10 -22.69
CA THR A 249 6.62 -27.50 -22.93
C THR A 249 5.73 -28.04 -21.80
N LEU A 250 6.08 -27.80 -20.54
CA LEU A 250 5.28 -28.21 -19.38
C LEU A 250 3.88 -27.57 -19.40
N ILE A 251 3.80 -26.26 -19.67
CA ILE A 251 2.50 -25.58 -19.83
C ILE A 251 1.67 -26.21 -20.96
N ARG A 252 2.31 -26.53 -22.09
CA ARG A 252 1.60 -27.11 -23.23
C ARG A 252 1.01 -28.47 -22.91
N ASN A 253 1.76 -29.30 -22.19
CA ASN A 253 1.35 -30.63 -21.73
C ASN A 253 0.30 -30.59 -20.62
N GLY A 254 0.07 -29.42 -19.99
CA GLY A 254 -0.82 -29.29 -18.85
C GLY A 254 -0.18 -29.67 -17.52
N ASP A 255 1.15 -29.78 -17.46
CA ASP A 255 1.91 -30.06 -16.24
C ASP A 255 2.06 -28.81 -15.34
N ALA A 256 1.73 -27.63 -15.85
CA ALA A 256 1.74 -26.37 -15.11
C ALA A 256 0.69 -25.40 -15.67
N GLU A 257 0.22 -24.48 -14.83
CA GLU A 257 -0.86 -23.53 -15.11
C GLU A 257 -0.40 -22.07 -15.11
N ALA A 258 0.82 -21.81 -14.66
CA ALA A 258 1.44 -20.49 -14.70
C ALA A 258 2.95 -20.59 -14.89
N LEU A 259 3.54 -19.51 -15.40
CA LEU A 259 5.00 -19.34 -15.48
C LEU A 259 5.46 -18.30 -14.47
N MET A 260 6.63 -18.51 -13.86
CA MET A 260 7.34 -17.46 -13.13
C MET A 260 8.74 -17.29 -13.70
N LYS A 261 9.08 -16.05 -14.03
CA LYS A 261 10.43 -15.69 -14.48
C LYS A 261 11.42 -15.63 -13.31
N GLY A 262 12.49 -16.40 -13.40
CA GLY A 262 13.62 -16.37 -12.46
C GLY A 262 14.70 -15.37 -12.86
N SER A 263 15.96 -15.82 -12.89
CA SER A 263 17.14 -14.97 -13.05
C SER A 263 17.57 -14.72 -14.51
N LEU A 264 16.96 -15.41 -15.48
CA LEU A 264 17.18 -15.19 -16.92
C LEU A 264 16.70 -13.82 -17.40
N HIS A 265 17.12 -13.39 -18.60
CA HIS A 265 16.56 -12.16 -19.18
C HIS A 265 15.11 -12.34 -19.65
N THR A 266 14.36 -11.24 -19.66
CA THR A 266 12.96 -11.23 -20.11
C THR A 266 12.81 -11.62 -21.58
N ASP A 267 13.72 -11.18 -22.45
CA ASP A 267 13.71 -11.54 -23.87
C ASP A 267 13.90 -13.04 -24.09
N GLU A 268 14.77 -13.70 -23.32
CA GLU A 268 14.98 -15.15 -23.38
C GLU A 268 13.69 -15.93 -23.09
N LEU A 269 12.96 -15.55 -22.02
CA LEU A 269 11.68 -16.17 -21.68
C LEU A 269 10.61 -15.84 -22.72
N MET A 270 10.48 -14.55 -23.08
CA MET A 270 9.40 -14.08 -23.93
C MET A 270 9.55 -14.59 -25.37
N ALA A 271 10.77 -14.79 -25.87
CA ALA A 271 11.02 -15.38 -27.19
C ALA A 271 10.38 -16.77 -27.33
N GLU A 272 10.49 -17.62 -26.31
CA GLU A 272 9.86 -18.94 -26.29
C GLU A 272 8.33 -18.82 -26.14
N VAL A 273 7.86 -17.94 -25.27
CA VAL A 273 6.42 -17.68 -25.05
C VAL A 273 5.74 -17.18 -26.33
N VAL A 274 6.39 -16.31 -27.11
CA VAL A 274 5.82 -15.72 -28.35
C VAL A 274 6.10 -16.53 -29.62
N SER A 275 6.76 -17.69 -29.50
CA SER A 275 7.04 -18.54 -30.66
C SER A 275 5.76 -19.01 -31.35
N ARG A 276 5.71 -18.93 -32.69
CA ARG A 276 4.55 -19.41 -33.47
C ARG A 276 4.43 -20.93 -33.51
N ALA A 277 5.56 -21.65 -33.43
CA ALA A 277 5.58 -23.10 -33.58
C ALA A 277 5.19 -23.81 -32.28
N ALA A 278 5.72 -23.33 -31.15
CA ALA A 278 5.64 -24.02 -29.87
C ALA A 278 5.28 -23.12 -28.68
N GLY A 279 5.02 -21.83 -28.90
CA GLY A 279 4.77 -20.87 -27.83
C GLY A 279 3.36 -20.95 -27.23
N LEU A 280 3.00 -19.90 -26.49
CA LEU A 280 1.77 -19.80 -25.69
C LEU A 280 0.85 -18.69 -26.20
N ARG A 281 1.00 -18.31 -27.47
CA ARG A 281 0.25 -17.22 -28.10
C ARG A 281 -1.23 -17.55 -28.23
N THR A 282 -2.05 -16.53 -28.03
CA THR A 282 -3.48 -16.55 -28.36
C THR A 282 -3.75 -15.59 -29.53
N ALA A 283 -5.03 -15.36 -29.84
CA ALA A 283 -5.45 -14.33 -30.77
C ALA A 283 -5.18 -12.91 -30.25
N ARG A 284 -5.08 -12.74 -28.93
CA ARG A 284 -4.83 -11.43 -28.29
C ARG A 284 -3.35 -11.09 -28.27
N ARG A 285 -3.05 -9.80 -28.36
CA ARG A 285 -1.73 -9.25 -28.04
C ARG A 285 -1.37 -9.57 -26.58
N ILE A 286 -0.17 -10.08 -26.38
CA ILE A 286 0.39 -10.29 -25.04
C ILE A 286 0.75 -8.92 -24.46
N SER A 287 0.33 -8.68 -23.22
CA SER A 287 0.55 -7.42 -22.52
C SER A 287 0.92 -7.63 -21.07
N HIS A 288 1.52 -6.61 -20.45
CA HIS A 288 1.84 -6.62 -19.03
C HIS A 288 0.95 -5.66 -18.24
N VAL A 289 0.57 -6.06 -17.03
CA VAL A 289 -0.12 -5.21 -16.04
C VAL A 289 0.68 -5.18 -14.74
N PHE A 290 0.98 -3.97 -14.27
CA PHE A 290 1.35 -3.78 -12.87
C PHE A 290 0.10 -3.51 -12.05
N LEU A 291 -0.06 -4.22 -10.93
CA LEU A 291 -0.94 -3.79 -9.84
C LEU A 291 -0.08 -3.04 -8.81
N MET A 292 -0.44 -1.78 -8.56
CA MET A 292 0.25 -0.87 -7.66
C MET A 292 -0.66 -0.51 -6.49
N ASP A 293 -0.29 -0.94 -5.29
CA ASP A 293 -0.93 -0.53 -4.04
C ASP A 293 -0.05 0.53 -3.36
N VAL A 294 -0.45 1.80 -3.54
CA VAL A 294 0.30 2.98 -3.15
C VAL A 294 -0.23 3.50 -1.80
N PRO A 295 0.60 3.69 -0.76
CA PRO A 295 0.16 4.11 0.57
C PRO A 295 -0.70 5.37 0.62
N THR A 296 -0.45 6.31 -0.30
CA THR A 296 -1.13 7.61 -0.37
C THR A 296 -2.37 7.60 -1.26
N TYR A 297 -2.76 6.44 -1.80
CA TYR A 297 -3.90 6.30 -2.69
C TYR A 297 -4.89 5.26 -2.13
N PRO A 298 -6.21 5.52 -2.17
CA PRO A 298 -7.17 4.75 -1.38
C PRO A 298 -7.48 3.35 -1.92
N ARG A 299 -6.95 2.95 -3.08
CA ARG A 299 -7.19 1.66 -3.72
C ARG A 299 -6.04 1.26 -4.64
N PRO A 300 -5.85 -0.02 -4.98
CA PRO A 300 -4.85 -0.42 -5.98
C PRO A 300 -5.16 0.17 -7.37
N ILE A 301 -4.10 0.46 -8.13
CA ILE A 301 -4.18 0.92 -9.53
C ILE A 301 -3.52 -0.12 -10.44
N LEU A 302 -4.16 -0.43 -11.57
CA LEU A 302 -3.58 -1.21 -12.65
C LEU A 302 -2.90 -0.29 -13.68
N ILE A 303 -1.68 -0.61 -14.11
CA ILE A 303 -0.93 0.16 -15.11
C ILE A 303 -0.53 -0.77 -16.26
N THR A 304 -0.88 -0.42 -17.50
CA THR A 304 -0.62 -1.26 -18.68
C THR A 304 -0.32 -0.43 -19.94
N ASP A 305 0.59 -0.79 -20.84
CA ASP A 305 1.65 -1.80 -20.74
C ASP A 305 2.98 -1.15 -20.38
N ALA A 306 3.63 -1.64 -19.33
CA ALA A 306 4.85 -1.05 -18.77
C ALA A 306 6.09 -1.96 -18.88
N ALA A 307 6.01 -3.09 -19.59
CA ALA A 307 7.11 -4.05 -19.67
C ALA A 307 7.33 -4.75 -21.02
N ILE A 308 6.31 -4.86 -21.89
CA ILE A 308 6.40 -5.70 -23.11
C ILE A 308 6.29 -4.86 -24.38
N ASN A 309 5.23 -4.07 -24.52
CA ASN A 309 4.93 -3.41 -25.79
C ASN A 309 5.59 -2.03 -25.86
N ILE A 310 6.66 -1.92 -26.67
CA ILE A 310 7.49 -0.70 -26.81
C ILE A 310 6.66 0.51 -27.25
N ALA A 311 6.02 0.39 -28.41
CA ALA A 311 5.17 1.42 -29.01
C ALA A 311 3.93 0.73 -29.60
N PRO A 312 2.93 0.40 -28.78
CA PRO A 312 1.78 -0.38 -29.24
C PRO A 312 0.94 0.41 -30.26
N THR A 313 0.51 -0.27 -31.33
CA THR A 313 -0.43 0.33 -32.29
C THR A 313 -1.82 0.48 -31.67
N LEU A 314 -2.74 1.15 -32.38
CA LEU A 314 -4.13 1.26 -31.95
C LEU A 314 -4.76 -0.12 -31.73
N GLU A 315 -4.52 -1.07 -32.64
CA GLU A 315 -5.01 -2.45 -32.53
C GLU A 315 -4.37 -3.20 -31.35
N ASP A 316 -3.06 -3.05 -31.13
CA ASP A 316 -2.40 -3.64 -29.96
C ASP A 316 -3.03 -3.08 -28.65
N LYS A 317 -3.35 -1.79 -28.61
CA LYS A 317 -3.96 -1.13 -27.43
C LYS A 317 -5.34 -1.69 -27.10
N VAL A 318 -6.14 -2.11 -28.09
CA VAL A 318 -7.44 -2.76 -27.85
C VAL A 318 -7.26 -4.02 -27.00
N ASP A 319 -6.33 -4.89 -27.40
CA ASP A 319 -6.05 -6.14 -26.68
C ASP A 319 -5.40 -5.88 -25.31
N ILE A 320 -4.47 -4.92 -25.23
CA ILE A 320 -3.85 -4.49 -23.96
C ILE A 320 -4.93 -4.07 -22.96
N ILE A 321 -5.89 -3.26 -23.40
CA ILE A 321 -7.00 -2.77 -22.57
C ILE A 321 -7.92 -3.91 -22.17
N GLN A 322 -8.32 -4.77 -23.11
CA GLN A 322 -9.21 -5.88 -22.81
C GLN A 322 -8.57 -6.85 -21.80
N ASN A 323 -7.27 -7.13 -21.92
CA ASN A 323 -6.54 -7.95 -20.96
C ASN A 323 -6.58 -7.32 -19.55
N ALA A 324 -6.39 -6.01 -19.43
CA ALA A 324 -6.42 -5.33 -18.13
C ALA A 324 -7.84 -5.28 -17.53
N ILE A 325 -8.88 -5.09 -18.35
CA ILE A 325 -10.29 -5.15 -17.92
C ILE A 325 -10.62 -6.55 -17.40
N ASP A 326 -10.21 -7.60 -18.12
CA ASP A 326 -10.48 -8.97 -17.71
C ASP A 326 -9.78 -9.30 -16.38
N LEU A 327 -8.55 -8.82 -16.18
CA LEU A 327 -7.88 -8.91 -14.88
C LEU A 327 -8.65 -8.14 -13.80
N ALA A 328 -9.11 -6.92 -14.09
CA ALA A 328 -9.87 -6.09 -13.14
C ALA A 328 -11.13 -6.83 -12.65
N HIS A 329 -11.86 -7.51 -13.54
CA HIS A 329 -12.99 -8.36 -13.16
C HIS A 329 -12.58 -9.52 -12.26
N ILE A 330 -11.49 -10.23 -12.59
CA ILE A 330 -10.99 -11.36 -11.78
C ILE A 330 -10.63 -10.89 -10.36
N ILE A 331 -10.06 -9.68 -10.23
CA ILE A 331 -9.76 -9.08 -8.93
C ILE A 331 -10.97 -8.35 -8.32
N GLY A 332 -12.19 -8.56 -8.81
CA GLY A 332 -13.42 -8.10 -8.16
C GLY A 332 -13.78 -6.63 -8.40
N ILE A 333 -13.32 -6.04 -9.50
CA ILE A 333 -13.75 -4.71 -9.97
C ILE A 333 -14.79 -4.93 -11.07
N PRO A 334 -16.11 -4.86 -10.78
CA PRO A 334 -17.15 -5.24 -11.72
C PRO A 334 -17.37 -4.23 -12.86
N GLU A 335 -17.02 -2.96 -12.65
CA GLU A 335 -17.10 -1.91 -13.66
C GLU A 335 -15.79 -1.09 -13.63
N PRO A 336 -14.70 -1.62 -14.24
CA PRO A 336 -13.40 -0.97 -14.25
C PRO A 336 -13.44 0.35 -15.01
N LYS A 337 -12.92 1.42 -14.40
CA LYS A 337 -12.73 2.72 -15.06
C LYS A 337 -11.32 2.79 -15.62
N VAL A 338 -11.25 2.95 -16.94
CA VAL A 338 -10.02 2.88 -17.73
C VAL A 338 -9.70 4.27 -18.26
N ALA A 339 -8.64 4.88 -17.73
CA ALA A 339 -8.11 6.14 -18.22
C ALA A 339 -7.05 5.88 -19.29
N ILE A 340 -7.27 6.40 -20.51
CA ILE A 340 -6.26 6.40 -21.56
C ILE A 340 -5.37 7.62 -21.38
N LEU A 341 -4.12 7.39 -20.97
CA LEU A 341 -3.23 8.44 -20.56
C LEU A 341 -2.59 9.19 -21.74
N SER A 342 -2.42 10.49 -21.54
CA SER A 342 -1.65 11.38 -22.41
C SER A 342 -1.04 12.52 -21.60
N ALA A 343 -0.35 13.44 -22.26
CA ALA A 343 0.18 14.65 -21.65
C ALA A 343 -0.87 15.75 -21.46
N VAL A 344 -2.00 15.67 -22.18
CA VAL A 344 -3.08 16.65 -22.19
C VAL A 344 -4.45 15.97 -22.23
N GLU A 345 -5.51 16.74 -22.00
CA GLU A 345 -6.91 16.29 -21.86
C GLU A 345 -7.73 16.50 -23.14
N THR A 346 -7.17 17.26 -24.08
CA THR A 346 -7.82 17.62 -25.34
C THR A 346 -7.20 16.83 -26.48
N VAL A 347 -8.02 16.47 -27.47
CA VAL A 347 -7.54 15.80 -28.68
C VAL A 347 -6.68 16.76 -29.48
N ASN A 348 -5.41 16.40 -29.67
CA ASN A 348 -4.42 17.20 -30.37
C ASN A 348 -3.73 16.35 -31.43
N SER A 349 -3.91 16.67 -32.71
CA SER A 349 -3.35 15.90 -33.83
C SER A 349 -1.81 15.82 -33.85
N LYS A 350 -1.12 16.68 -33.08
CA LYS A 350 0.33 16.63 -32.91
C LYS A 350 0.79 15.64 -31.83
N ILE A 351 -0.13 15.08 -31.06
CA ILE A 351 0.14 14.15 -29.96
C ILE A 351 -0.63 12.85 -30.23
N GLN A 352 0.06 11.84 -30.77
CA GLN A 352 -0.55 10.58 -31.22
C GLN A 352 -1.40 9.90 -30.14
N SER A 353 -0.94 9.88 -28.89
CA SER A 353 -1.68 9.27 -27.78
C SER A 353 -3.06 9.90 -27.54
N THR A 354 -3.26 11.18 -27.90
CA THR A 354 -4.57 11.81 -27.81
C THR A 354 -5.53 11.36 -28.89
N LEU A 355 -5.02 11.06 -30.09
CA LEU A 355 -5.80 10.48 -31.19
C LEU A 355 -6.17 9.04 -30.87
N ASP A 356 -5.20 8.26 -30.37
CA ASP A 356 -5.43 6.88 -29.94
C ASP A 356 -6.48 6.83 -28.83
N ALA A 357 -6.39 7.70 -27.82
CA ALA A 357 -7.37 7.76 -26.74
C ALA A 357 -8.79 8.02 -27.25
N ALA A 358 -8.96 9.01 -28.14
CA ALA A 358 -10.26 9.30 -28.74
C ALA A 358 -10.81 8.12 -29.56
N ALA A 359 -9.95 7.45 -30.33
CA ALA A 359 -10.32 6.27 -31.09
C ALA A 359 -10.73 5.12 -30.17
N LEU A 360 -9.93 4.78 -29.17
CA LEU A 360 -10.18 3.69 -28.21
C LEU A 360 -11.49 3.90 -27.44
N CYS A 361 -11.77 5.11 -26.99
CA CYS A 361 -13.05 5.43 -26.36
C CYS A 361 -14.21 5.16 -27.32
N LYS A 362 -14.07 5.53 -28.61
CA LYS A 362 -15.11 5.25 -29.60
C LYS A 362 -15.25 3.77 -29.94
N MET A 363 -14.16 3.02 -29.90
CA MET A 363 -14.15 1.57 -30.08
C MET A 363 -14.89 0.88 -28.92
N ALA A 364 -14.72 1.38 -27.69
CA ALA A 364 -15.46 0.92 -26.51
C ALA A 364 -16.97 1.22 -26.62
N ASP A 365 -17.37 2.44 -27.01
CA ASP A 365 -18.78 2.79 -27.29
C ASP A 365 -19.44 1.83 -28.28
N ARG A 366 -18.65 1.34 -29.25
CA ARG A 366 -19.10 0.44 -30.32
C ARG A 366 -18.99 -1.04 -29.95
N GLY A 367 -18.59 -1.36 -28.72
CA GLY A 367 -18.51 -2.72 -28.20
C GLY A 367 -17.33 -3.54 -28.71
N GLN A 368 -16.29 -2.89 -29.26
CA GLN A 368 -15.04 -3.56 -29.65
C GLN A 368 -14.15 -3.84 -28.43
N ILE A 369 -14.21 -2.97 -27.42
CA ILE A 369 -13.70 -3.19 -26.07
C ILE A 369 -14.91 -3.33 -25.15
N LYS A 370 -14.93 -4.32 -24.27
CA LYS A 370 -16.11 -4.67 -23.46
C LYS A 370 -15.80 -4.76 -21.98
N GLY A 371 -16.81 -4.46 -21.16
CA GLY A 371 -16.77 -4.68 -19.71
C GLY A 371 -16.00 -3.61 -18.93
N GLY A 372 -15.72 -2.44 -19.50
CA GLY A 372 -15.09 -1.34 -18.78
C GLY A 372 -15.55 0.02 -19.33
N LEU A 373 -15.49 1.04 -18.47
CA LEU A 373 -15.77 2.42 -18.84
C LEU A 373 -14.47 3.11 -19.23
N LEU A 374 -14.35 3.52 -20.48
CA LEU A 374 -13.16 4.17 -21.02
C LEU A 374 -13.36 5.67 -21.11
N ASP A 375 -12.31 6.42 -20.76
CA ASP A 375 -12.24 7.84 -21.09
C ASP A 375 -10.78 8.28 -21.32
N GLY A 376 -10.62 9.29 -22.16
CA GLY A 376 -9.34 9.80 -22.56
C GLY A 376 -9.42 10.76 -23.76
N PRO A 377 -8.36 11.51 -24.03
CA PRO A 377 -7.08 11.48 -23.32
C PRO A 377 -7.16 12.12 -21.93
N LEU A 378 -6.44 11.58 -20.95
CA LEU A 378 -6.33 12.16 -19.61
C LEU A 378 -4.86 12.30 -19.21
N ALA A 379 -4.48 13.46 -18.70
CA ALA A 379 -3.25 13.58 -17.93
C ALA A 379 -3.35 12.77 -16.62
N PHE A 380 -2.20 12.35 -16.08
CA PHE A 380 -2.14 11.47 -14.91
C PHE A 380 -2.90 12.04 -13.70
N ASP A 381 -2.71 13.33 -13.40
CA ASP A 381 -3.40 14.04 -12.32
C ASP A 381 -4.92 13.96 -12.46
N ASN A 382 -5.44 14.13 -13.67
CA ASN A 382 -6.87 14.04 -13.96
C ASN A 382 -7.41 12.62 -13.87
N ALA A 383 -6.59 11.59 -14.10
CA ALA A 383 -7.01 10.21 -13.98
C ALA A 383 -7.19 9.79 -12.51
N VAL A 384 -6.36 10.32 -11.60
CA VAL A 384 -6.28 9.87 -10.19
C VAL A 384 -6.84 10.87 -9.17
N SER A 385 -7.02 12.15 -9.51
CA SER A 385 -7.57 13.17 -8.59
C SER A 385 -8.88 13.77 -9.09
N ILE A 386 -9.94 13.59 -8.29
CA ILE A 386 -11.26 14.21 -8.53
C ILE A 386 -11.14 15.75 -8.50
N GLU A 387 -10.30 16.30 -7.63
CA GLU A 387 -10.08 17.74 -7.50
C GLU A 387 -9.39 18.31 -8.75
N ALA A 388 -8.36 17.63 -9.27
CA ALA A 388 -7.69 18.03 -10.51
C ALA A 388 -8.66 17.98 -11.70
N ALA A 389 -9.43 16.90 -11.82
CA ALA A 389 -10.44 16.74 -12.86
C ALA A 389 -11.49 17.87 -12.83
N LYS A 390 -12.01 18.21 -11.64
CA LYS A 390 -12.97 19.32 -11.45
C LYS A 390 -12.35 20.67 -11.78
N THR A 391 -11.12 20.93 -11.35
CA THR A 391 -10.41 22.19 -11.60
C THR A 391 -10.23 22.43 -13.10
N LYS A 392 -9.99 21.37 -13.88
CA LYS A 392 -9.90 21.44 -15.35
C LYS A 392 -11.24 21.30 -16.07
N GLY A 393 -12.36 21.23 -15.35
CA GLY A 393 -13.72 21.15 -15.92
C GLY A 393 -14.03 19.85 -16.66
N ILE A 394 -13.38 18.74 -16.28
CA ILE A 394 -13.54 17.44 -16.94
C ILE A 394 -14.79 16.73 -16.38
N ASN A 395 -15.80 16.57 -17.23
CA ASN A 395 -17.01 15.83 -16.91
C ASN A 395 -16.88 14.38 -17.38
N SER A 396 -16.45 13.51 -16.49
CA SER A 396 -16.18 12.11 -16.78
C SER A 396 -16.49 11.23 -15.60
N VAL A 397 -17.01 10.04 -15.86
CA VAL A 397 -17.20 8.99 -14.85
C VAL A 397 -15.88 8.33 -14.46
N VAL A 398 -14.85 8.43 -15.32
CA VAL A 398 -13.51 7.84 -15.16
C VAL A 398 -12.55 8.82 -14.48
N ALA A 399 -12.60 10.12 -14.81
CA ALA A 399 -11.66 11.10 -14.29
C ALA A 399 -11.69 11.17 -12.75
N GLY A 400 -10.50 11.20 -12.15
CA GLY A 400 -10.25 11.16 -10.71
C GLY A 400 -10.58 9.81 -10.06
N ARG A 401 -11.05 8.85 -10.85
CA ARG A 401 -11.61 7.59 -10.38
C ARG A 401 -11.00 6.38 -11.07
N ALA A 402 -10.00 6.55 -11.93
CA ALA A 402 -9.45 5.44 -12.70
C ALA A 402 -8.95 4.30 -11.80
N GLU A 403 -9.28 3.07 -12.20
CA GLU A 403 -8.71 1.83 -11.66
C GLU A 403 -7.66 1.25 -12.62
N ILE A 404 -7.77 1.53 -13.91
CA ILE A 404 -6.81 1.12 -14.94
C ILE A 404 -6.24 2.36 -15.63
N LEU A 405 -4.91 2.44 -15.70
CA LEU A 405 -4.15 3.45 -16.41
C LEU A 405 -3.50 2.82 -17.63
N VAL A 406 -3.95 3.23 -18.82
CA VAL A 406 -3.39 2.78 -20.09
C VAL A 406 -2.37 3.80 -20.55
N VAL A 407 -1.09 3.44 -20.49
CA VAL A 407 0.01 4.34 -20.84
C VAL A 407 0.21 4.40 -22.36
N PRO A 408 0.76 5.51 -22.89
CA PRO A 408 0.90 5.68 -24.33
C PRO A 408 1.95 4.74 -24.95
N ASP A 409 3.02 4.43 -24.21
CA ASP A 409 4.19 3.67 -24.62
C ASP A 409 4.93 3.07 -23.40
N LEU A 410 5.91 2.22 -23.69
CA LEU A 410 6.70 1.50 -22.68
C LEU A 410 7.48 2.44 -21.75
N GLU A 411 8.07 3.51 -22.29
CA GLU A 411 8.91 4.43 -21.50
C GLU A 411 8.06 5.10 -20.43
N SER A 412 6.89 5.62 -20.82
CA SER A 412 5.92 6.23 -19.92
C SER A 412 5.45 5.24 -18.84
N GLY A 413 5.10 4.01 -19.24
CA GLY A 413 4.66 2.98 -18.30
C GLY A 413 5.73 2.57 -17.31
N ASN A 414 6.95 2.33 -17.79
CA ASN A 414 8.08 1.91 -16.97
C ASN A 414 8.45 3.00 -15.95
N MET A 415 8.52 4.26 -16.40
CA MET A 415 8.83 5.39 -15.52
C MET A 415 7.77 5.60 -14.45
N VAL A 416 6.47 5.52 -14.77
CA VAL A 416 5.40 5.67 -13.76
C VAL A 416 5.47 4.52 -12.75
N ALA A 417 5.58 3.28 -13.23
CA ALA A 417 5.66 2.11 -12.36
C ALA A 417 6.85 2.21 -11.38
N LYS A 418 8.05 2.56 -11.88
CA LYS A 418 9.25 2.66 -11.05
C LYS A 418 9.21 3.86 -10.10
N GLN A 419 8.60 4.98 -10.47
CA GLN A 419 8.39 6.09 -9.53
C GLN A 419 7.48 5.68 -8.36
N LEU A 420 6.38 4.97 -8.63
CA LEU A 420 5.49 4.52 -7.56
C LEU A 420 6.17 3.50 -6.63
N GLU A 421 6.95 2.58 -7.20
CA GLU A 421 7.71 1.60 -6.44
C GLU A 421 8.76 2.24 -5.52
N TYR A 422 9.65 3.06 -6.08
CA TYR A 422 10.83 3.56 -5.37
C TYR A 422 10.60 4.86 -4.61
N LEU A 423 9.73 5.76 -5.10
CA LEU A 423 9.50 7.07 -4.48
C LEU A 423 8.20 7.11 -3.67
N ALA A 424 7.21 6.27 -4.00
CA ALA A 424 5.93 6.22 -3.29
C ALA A 424 5.76 4.98 -2.40
N ASN A 425 6.77 4.12 -2.29
CA ASN A 425 6.74 2.90 -1.46
C ASN A 425 5.53 1.99 -1.77
N ALA A 426 5.18 1.88 -3.06
CA ALA A 426 4.11 1.03 -3.51
C ALA A 426 4.45 -0.46 -3.28
N LEU A 427 3.43 -1.24 -2.91
CA LEU A 427 3.47 -2.69 -3.10
C LEU A 427 3.14 -2.97 -4.57
N THR A 428 3.98 -3.78 -5.21
CA THR A 428 3.94 -4.01 -6.64
C THR A 428 3.68 -5.49 -6.93
N ALA A 429 2.88 -5.77 -7.95
CA ALA A 429 2.73 -7.08 -8.55
C ALA A 429 2.74 -6.94 -10.08
N GLY A 430 3.50 -7.80 -10.76
CA GLY A 430 3.68 -7.77 -12.22
C GLY A 430 3.20 -9.06 -12.85
N ILE A 431 2.26 -8.95 -13.80
CA ILE A 431 1.69 -10.10 -14.49
C ILE A 431 1.56 -9.85 -15.99
N VAL A 432 1.90 -10.86 -16.78
CA VAL A 432 1.68 -10.87 -18.22
C VAL A 432 0.41 -11.64 -18.55
N LEU A 433 -0.38 -11.07 -19.43
CA LEU A 433 -1.69 -11.54 -19.88
C LEU A 433 -1.71 -11.68 -21.41
N GLY A 434 -2.77 -12.28 -21.95
CA GLY A 434 -2.94 -12.52 -23.38
C GLY A 434 -2.23 -13.78 -23.91
N ALA A 435 -1.40 -14.42 -23.09
CA ALA A 435 -0.92 -15.78 -23.33
C ALA A 435 -1.95 -16.82 -22.84
N ARG A 436 -1.75 -18.10 -23.16
CA ARG A 436 -2.61 -19.21 -22.70
C ARG A 436 -2.67 -19.33 -21.17
N VAL A 437 -1.61 -18.93 -20.47
CA VAL A 437 -1.48 -18.96 -19.02
C VAL A 437 -0.93 -17.63 -18.49
N PRO A 438 -1.23 -17.24 -17.24
CA PRO A 438 -0.60 -16.10 -16.61
C PRO A 438 0.92 -16.31 -16.44
N ILE A 439 1.70 -15.24 -16.63
CA ILE A 439 3.15 -15.28 -16.45
C ILE A 439 3.55 -14.20 -15.45
N VAL A 440 4.06 -14.62 -14.30
CA VAL A 440 4.69 -13.74 -13.30
C VAL A 440 6.01 -13.26 -13.86
N LEU A 441 6.04 -11.99 -14.26
CA LEU A 441 7.19 -11.36 -14.90
C LEU A 441 7.73 -10.26 -13.99
N THR A 442 8.65 -10.63 -13.10
CA THR A 442 9.32 -9.68 -12.21
C THR A 442 10.69 -9.25 -12.76
N SER A 443 11.12 -8.06 -12.39
CA SER A 443 12.49 -7.60 -12.58
C SER A 443 13.46 -8.45 -11.75
N ARG A 444 14.75 -8.39 -12.11
CA ARG A 444 15.82 -8.96 -11.29
C ARG A 444 16.02 -8.21 -9.97
N ALA A 445 15.63 -6.94 -9.93
CA ALA A 445 15.72 -6.10 -8.74
C ALA A 445 14.48 -6.20 -7.83
N ASP A 446 13.43 -6.93 -8.25
CA ASP A 446 12.21 -7.05 -7.47
C ASP A 446 12.41 -8.03 -6.32
N SER A 447 11.89 -7.68 -5.15
CA SER A 447 12.03 -8.45 -3.92
C SER A 447 11.12 -9.69 -3.89
N ALA A 448 11.39 -10.60 -2.96
CA ALA A 448 10.51 -11.75 -2.69
C ALA A 448 9.04 -11.35 -2.48
N GLU A 449 8.76 -10.22 -1.80
CA GLU A 449 7.40 -9.72 -1.57
C GLU A 449 6.66 -9.41 -2.88
N THR A 450 7.31 -8.76 -3.84
CA THR A 450 6.75 -8.46 -5.16
C THR A 450 6.43 -9.75 -5.94
N ARG A 451 7.27 -10.78 -5.78
CA ARG A 451 7.02 -12.10 -6.40
C ARG A 451 5.81 -12.79 -5.78
N ILE A 452 5.69 -12.78 -4.45
CA ILE A 452 4.52 -13.32 -3.74
C ILE A 452 3.25 -12.59 -4.17
N ALA A 453 3.27 -11.25 -4.17
CA ALA A 453 2.15 -10.43 -4.63
C ALA A 453 1.73 -10.78 -6.07
N SER A 454 2.69 -11.02 -6.96
CA SER A 454 2.43 -11.45 -8.33
C SER A 454 1.87 -12.87 -8.41
N CYS A 455 2.29 -13.79 -7.53
CA CYS A 455 1.74 -15.14 -7.43
C CYS A 455 0.28 -15.15 -6.99
N VAL A 456 -0.12 -14.24 -6.10
CA VAL A 456 -1.54 -14.08 -5.74
C VAL A 456 -2.37 -13.80 -6.99
N ILE A 457 -1.93 -12.84 -7.81
CA ILE A 457 -2.64 -12.49 -9.05
C ILE A 457 -2.66 -13.66 -10.03
N ALA A 458 -1.53 -14.36 -10.22
CA ALA A 458 -1.48 -15.55 -11.06
C ALA A 458 -2.44 -16.66 -10.58
N THR A 459 -2.53 -16.88 -9.27
CA THR A 459 -3.45 -17.84 -8.65
C THR A 459 -4.90 -17.48 -8.93
N LEU A 460 -5.28 -16.22 -8.71
CA LEU A 460 -6.64 -15.73 -9.02
C LEU A 460 -7.01 -15.93 -10.49
N ILE A 461 -6.08 -15.63 -11.41
CA ILE A 461 -6.29 -15.83 -12.86
C ILE A 461 -6.44 -17.30 -13.21
N ALA A 462 -5.55 -18.17 -12.70
CA ALA A 462 -5.60 -19.60 -13.00
C ALA A 462 -6.93 -20.23 -12.54
N HIS A 463 -7.40 -19.90 -11.33
CA HIS A 463 -8.71 -20.37 -10.85
C HIS A 463 -9.88 -19.81 -11.64
N ALA A 464 -9.85 -18.53 -12.03
CA ALA A 464 -10.88 -17.97 -12.91
C ALA A 464 -10.93 -18.67 -14.28
N ASN A 465 -9.77 -19.00 -14.85
CA ASN A 465 -9.67 -19.75 -16.11
C ASN A 465 -10.26 -21.16 -16.00
N ARG A 466 -10.04 -21.87 -14.88
CA ARG A 466 -10.66 -23.19 -14.62
C ARG A 466 -12.19 -23.10 -14.61
N ASN A 467 -12.75 -22.09 -13.94
CA ASN A 467 -14.20 -21.90 -13.84
C ASN A 467 -14.85 -21.59 -15.19
N ASN A 468 -14.19 -20.77 -16.02
CA ASN A 468 -14.67 -20.46 -17.37
C ASN A 468 -14.60 -21.68 -18.31
N GLN A 469 -13.60 -22.56 -18.14
CA GLN A 469 -13.53 -23.81 -18.92
C GLN A 469 -14.58 -24.85 -18.48
N ALA A 470 -14.97 -24.84 -17.19
CA ALA A 470 -16.03 -25.70 -16.67
C ALA A 470 -17.44 -25.24 -17.04
N SER A 471 -17.61 -23.97 -17.44
CA SER A 471 -18.88 -23.37 -17.86
C SER A 471 -18.76 -22.75 -19.27
N PRO A 472 -18.57 -23.57 -20.33
CA PRO A 472 -18.59 -23.03 -21.68
C PRO A 472 -20.02 -22.56 -22.01
N GLU A 473 -20.19 -21.25 -22.22
CA GLU A 473 -21.42 -20.66 -22.78
C GLU A 473 -21.80 -21.28 -24.14
#